data_AF-A0A9E5NRQ8-F1
#
_entry.id   AF-A0A9E5NRQ8-F1
#
_cell.length_a   1.000
_cell.length_b   1.000
_cell.length_c   1.000
_cell.angle_alpha   90.00
_cell.angle_beta   90.00
_cell.angle_gamma   90.00
#
_symmetry.space_group_name_H-M   'P 1'
#
loop_
_entity.id
_entity.type
_entity.pdbx_description
1 polymer ?
#
loop_
_entity_poly.entity_id
_entity_poly.type
_entity_poly.pdbx_seq_one_letter_code
_entity_poly.pdbx_strand_id
1 'polypeptide(L)'
;MFSRDRRSLDLKEVDAVDSFRFRTLALALVAFTLVATAACDDEETTGPPDDPPEFTNADGINGGTMYDKFWTPETGWNQSDPNLATFNNFSNFFRCKQCHAWDRKGNAASYIGRAPSTSRPNVSSVDLIEHAEHHTPQELFDALWSSTGRRSVSADLSTYDPVSNPTVGDQMPDLSDIMTEEQVWDLVKFLKEEANDTDLLYDYTTSGTYPNGSITYMNIGAGGDAANGDAIYEAECASCHGADGTAVVVDGEFTVGSFLRAKPYEVHHKVKFGQPGTAMGSLVTEITDILDLYAALTNETSYPDPAFEVADGINGGTMYDKFWTPETGWSQSDPNLQTFNDYANFFRCKQCHAWDRKGNAASYIGRAPSTSRPNVSSVNLIEHAEHHTEQELFDALWTSTGRRPVSADLSTYDPATNSTVGDQMPDLSEIMTEEQVWDLVKFLKEEAVDTDLLYGYTTTGTYPTGSITYSDIGAGGNAANGDAVYAASCAACHGADGTGIVVDGSYSVGSFLRAKPYEVHHKVKFGQPG
;
A
#
# COMPACT_ATOMS: atom_id res chain seq x y z
N MET A 1 3.49 -62.36 18.51
CA MET A 1 4.41 -62.67 19.63
C MET A 1 5.79 -62.22 19.21
N PHE A 2 6.25 -61.07 19.75
CA PHE A 2 7.62 -60.51 19.85
C PHE A 2 8.52 -60.50 18.58
N SER A 3 9.32 -59.48 18.27
CA SER A 3 9.90 -58.41 19.08
C SER A 3 10.34 -57.24 18.20
N ARG A 4 10.29 -56.04 18.78
CA ARG A 4 11.03 -54.83 18.43
C ARG A 4 12.55 -55.09 18.49
N ASP A 5 13.34 -54.34 17.73
CA ASP A 5 14.39 -53.54 18.37
C ASP A 5 14.85 -52.33 17.53
N ARG A 6 14.88 -51.19 18.22
CA ARG A 6 15.42 -49.91 17.75
C ARG A 6 16.92 -49.90 18.08
N ARG A 7 17.75 -49.42 17.14
CA ARG A 7 19.13 -49.01 17.47
C ARG A 7 19.16 -47.54 17.84
N SER A 8 19.79 -47.31 18.99
CA SER A 8 20.13 -46.07 19.68
C SER A 8 21.50 -45.51 19.26
N LEU A 9 21.82 -44.34 19.85
CA LEU A 9 23.11 -43.63 19.94
C LEU A 9 23.32 -42.63 18.79
N ASP A 10 23.77 -41.39 18.99
CA ASP A 10 24.27 -40.66 20.15
C ASP A 10 24.31 -39.18 19.70
N LEU A 11 23.84 -38.22 20.50
CA LEU A 11 24.08 -36.79 20.24
C LEU A 11 24.85 -36.21 21.43
N LYS A 12 26.10 -35.84 21.16
CA LYS A 12 26.99 -35.13 22.08
C LYS A 12 26.68 -33.64 22.07
N GLU A 13 26.59 -33.10 23.28
CA GLU A 13 26.66 -31.68 23.62
C GLU A 13 27.98 -31.04 23.19
N VAL A 14 27.93 -29.77 22.74
CA VAL A 14 28.99 -28.78 22.97
C VAL A 14 28.33 -27.40 23.19
N ASP A 15 28.32 -27.00 24.46
CA ASP A 15 28.46 -25.66 25.07
C ASP A 15 27.96 -24.40 24.34
N ALA A 16 26.92 -23.79 24.94
CA ALA A 16 26.64 -22.36 24.86
C ALA A 16 26.89 -21.72 26.23
N VAL A 17 27.67 -20.63 26.24
CA VAL A 17 27.98 -19.81 27.42
C VAL A 17 27.28 -18.46 27.30
N ASP A 18 26.75 -18.01 28.44
CA ASP A 18 26.30 -16.67 28.80
C ASP A 18 25.01 -16.11 28.21
N SER A 19 23.94 -16.12 29.03
CA SER A 19 23.52 -14.88 29.68
C SER A 19 22.55 -15.15 30.83
N PHE A 20 22.82 -14.44 31.91
CA PHE A 20 22.33 -14.63 33.26
C PHE A 20 21.17 -13.64 33.49
N ARG A 21 19.99 -14.10 33.98
CA ARG A 21 19.27 -13.65 35.19
C ARG A 21 17.73 -13.71 35.10
N PHE A 22 17.19 -14.75 35.74
CA PHE A 22 16.13 -14.77 36.77
C PHE A 22 15.00 -13.73 36.75
N ARG A 23 13.75 -14.24 36.78
CA ARG A 23 12.82 -14.09 37.93
C ARG A 23 11.71 -15.15 37.89
N THR A 24 11.64 -15.97 38.94
CA THR A 24 10.52 -16.86 39.24
C THR A 24 9.80 -16.33 40.47
N LEU A 25 8.47 -16.29 40.41
CA LEU A 25 7.53 -16.00 41.50
C LEU A 25 7.81 -16.84 42.76
N ALA A 26 7.63 -16.24 43.94
CA ALA A 26 7.17 -16.95 45.13
C ALA A 26 6.39 -16.01 46.06
N LEU A 27 5.11 -16.35 46.23
CA LEU A 27 4.14 -15.80 47.18
C LEU A 27 4.52 -16.23 48.61
N ALA A 28 4.50 -15.33 49.59
CA ALA A 28 4.43 -15.71 51.00
C ALA A 28 3.68 -14.67 51.83
N LEU A 29 2.56 -15.11 52.38
CA LEU A 29 1.63 -14.38 53.24
C LEU A 29 2.05 -14.60 54.71
N VAL A 30 2.28 -13.54 55.49
CA VAL A 30 2.36 -13.63 56.96
C VAL A 30 1.61 -12.47 57.59
N ALA A 31 0.56 -12.81 58.34
CA ALA A 31 -0.18 -11.92 59.20
C ALA A 31 0.55 -11.76 60.55
N PHE A 32 0.60 -10.54 61.08
CA PHE A 32 0.83 -10.31 62.50
C PHE A 32 0.12 -9.04 62.98
N THR A 33 -0.72 -9.19 63.99
CA THR A 33 -1.43 -8.11 64.68
C THR A 33 -0.82 -7.83 66.06
N LEU A 34 -0.84 -6.54 66.40
CA LEU A 34 -0.92 -5.87 67.73
C LEU A 34 0.35 -5.32 68.43
N VAL A 35 0.45 -3.98 68.34
CA VAL A 35 0.58 -2.94 69.41
C VAL A 35 1.85 -2.88 70.27
N ALA A 36 2.57 -1.76 70.12
CA ALA A 36 3.08 -0.94 71.23
C ALA A 36 3.34 0.51 70.77
N THR A 37 2.79 1.44 71.54
CA THR A 37 2.86 2.91 71.43
C THR A 37 4.25 3.45 71.77
N ALA A 38 4.78 4.37 70.95
CA ALA A 38 5.71 5.41 71.40
C ALA A 38 5.60 6.60 70.44
N ALA A 39 5.22 7.75 70.98
CA ALA A 39 5.14 9.02 70.30
C ALA A 39 6.53 9.48 69.85
N CYS A 40 6.67 9.71 68.54
CA CYS A 40 7.65 10.60 67.94
C CYS A 40 6.90 11.33 66.83
N ASP A 41 7.08 12.65 66.79
CA ASP A 41 6.32 13.60 65.99
C ASP A 41 6.10 13.14 64.54
N ASP A 42 4.85 13.25 64.08
CA ASP A 42 4.44 13.00 62.71
C ASP A 42 5.15 14.00 61.78
N GLU A 43 6.30 13.61 61.23
CA GLU A 43 6.66 14.10 59.91
C GLU A 43 5.69 13.42 58.94
N GLU A 44 4.70 14.21 58.52
CA GLU A 44 3.84 13.94 57.39
C GLU A 44 4.74 13.54 56.22
N THR A 45 4.86 12.24 55.98
CA THR A 45 5.47 11.70 54.77
C THR A 45 4.54 12.09 53.64
N THR A 46 4.78 13.26 53.05
CA THR A 46 4.13 13.69 51.83
C THR A 46 4.37 12.59 50.81
N GLY A 47 3.31 11.91 50.39
CA GLY A 47 3.35 11.09 49.18
C GLY A 47 3.86 11.95 48.00
N PRO A 48 4.14 11.34 46.84
CA PRO A 48 4.32 12.14 45.63
C PRO A 48 3.18 13.16 45.52
N PRO A 49 3.47 14.42 45.17
CA PRO A 49 2.43 15.44 45.07
C PRO A 49 1.30 14.93 44.18
N ASP A 50 0.06 15.06 44.65
CA ASP A 50 -1.11 14.69 43.86
C ASP A 50 -1.10 15.49 42.54
N ASP A 51 -1.50 14.83 41.44
CA ASP A 51 -1.60 15.50 40.15
C ASP A 51 -2.60 16.68 40.22
N PRO A 52 -2.39 17.74 39.42
CA PRO A 52 -3.31 18.88 39.39
C PRO A 52 -4.76 18.44 39.13
N PRO A 53 -5.76 19.03 39.82
CA PRO A 53 -7.17 18.73 39.56
C PRO A 53 -7.58 18.94 38.10
N GLU A 54 -7.00 19.94 37.44
CA GLU A 54 -7.22 20.25 36.03
C GLU A 54 -6.80 19.09 35.13
N PHE A 55 -5.62 18.50 35.38
CA PHE A 55 -5.18 17.29 34.69
C PHE A 55 -6.07 16.08 34.96
N THR A 56 -6.53 15.91 36.20
CA THR A 56 -7.40 14.79 36.58
C THR A 56 -8.75 14.86 35.87
N ASN A 57 -9.28 16.08 35.66
CA ASN A 57 -10.58 16.32 35.05
C ASN A 57 -10.54 16.48 33.51
N ALA A 58 -9.34 16.51 32.91
CA ALA A 58 -9.16 16.71 31.48
C ALA A 58 -9.64 15.50 30.65
N ASP A 59 -10.00 15.77 29.39
CA ASP A 59 -10.43 14.77 28.41
C ASP A 59 -9.25 14.43 27.46
N GLY A 60 -8.55 13.35 27.79
CA GLY A 60 -7.43 12.87 26.97
C GLY A 60 -7.85 12.32 25.60
N ILE A 61 -9.10 11.91 25.41
CA ILE A 61 -9.60 11.50 24.08
C ILE A 61 -9.73 12.74 23.20
N ASN A 62 -10.33 13.82 23.73
CA ASN A 62 -10.36 15.11 23.05
C ASN A 62 -8.95 15.63 22.77
N GLY A 63 -8.02 15.50 23.72
CA GLY A 63 -6.61 15.83 23.52
C GLY A 63 -5.97 15.09 22.34
N GLY A 64 -6.25 13.79 22.18
CA GLY A 64 -5.81 13.02 21.03
C GLY A 64 -6.44 13.50 19.71
N THR A 65 -7.71 13.86 19.70
CA THR A 65 -8.37 14.47 18.53
C THR A 65 -7.70 15.80 18.16
N MET A 66 -7.37 16.63 19.16
CA MET A 66 -6.67 17.91 18.99
C MET A 66 -5.25 17.76 18.44
N TYR A 67 -4.56 16.67 18.79
CA TYR A 67 -3.23 16.35 18.31
C TYR A 67 -3.17 16.22 16.77
N ASP A 68 -4.23 15.70 16.15
CA ASP A 68 -4.40 15.80 14.69
C ASP A 68 -4.87 17.19 14.29
N LYS A 69 -6.04 17.64 14.75
CA LYS A 69 -6.63 18.89 14.25
C LYS A 69 -7.53 19.55 15.28
N PHE A 70 -6.95 20.41 16.12
CA PHE A 70 -7.65 21.08 17.21
C PHE A 70 -8.72 22.11 16.81
N TRP A 71 -8.78 22.60 15.56
CA TRP A 71 -9.72 23.68 15.20
C TRP A 71 -11.03 23.16 14.59
N THR A 72 -11.41 21.92 14.86
CA THR A 72 -12.67 21.37 14.38
C THR A 72 -13.79 21.46 15.43
N PRO A 73 -15.07 21.45 15.03
CA PRO A 73 -16.18 21.54 15.97
C PRO A 73 -16.19 20.42 17.02
N GLU A 74 -15.73 19.22 16.66
CA GLU A 74 -15.72 18.04 17.53
C GLU A 74 -14.82 18.23 18.75
N THR A 75 -13.80 19.10 18.64
CA THR A 75 -12.86 19.38 19.73
C THR A 75 -13.31 20.46 20.71
N GLY A 76 -14.51 21.03 20.51
CA GLY A 76 -15.01 22.15 21.29
C GLY A 76 -14.32 23.49 21.00
N TRP A 77 -13.45 23.57 19.99
CA TRP A 77 -12.74 24.79 19.65
C TRP A 77 -13.64 25.88 19.01
N ASN A 78 -13.35 27.14 19.32
CA ASN A 78 -14.16 28.30 18.93
C ASN A 78 -14.21 28.52 17.41
N GLN A 79 -15.25 28.00 16.75
CA GLN A 79 -15.45 28.12 15.30
C GLN A 79 -15.68 29.56 14.79
N SER A 80 -15.81 30.55 15.67
CA SER A 80 -15.92 31.98 15.32
C SER A 80 -14.61 32.76 15.46
N ASP A 81 -13.50 32.08 15.79
CA ASP A 81 -12.20 32.72 15.94
C ASP A 81 -11.69 33.32 14.60
N PRO A 82 -11.13 34.54 14.61
CA PRO A 82 -10.65 35.20 13.40
C PRO A 82 -9.50 34.45 12.69
N ASN A 83 -8.78 33.56 13.38
CA ASN A 83 -7.65 32.80 12.83
C ASN A 83 -8.07 31.48 12.17
N LEU A 84 -9.35 31.11 12.15
CA LEU A 84 -9.81 29.86 11.54
C LEU A 84 -9.36 29.71 10.08
N ALA A 85 -9.37 30.80 9.31
CA ALA A 85 -8.87 30.81 7.94
C ALA A 85 -7.36 30.53 7.86
N THR A 86 -6.58 31.05 8.81
CA THR A 86 -5.13 30.81 8.91
C THR A 86 -4.84 29.33 9.16
N PHE A 87 -5.55 28.69 10.09
CA PHE A 87 -5.37 27.26 10.37
C PHE A 87 -5.74 26.38 9.17
N ASN A 88 -6.79 26.73 8.43
CA ASN A 88 -7.18 25.99 7.24
C ASN A 88 -6.17 26.16 6.09
N ASN A 89 -5.64 27.36 5.88
CA ASN A 89 -4.68 27.63 4.79
C ASN A 89 -3.27 27.08 5.08
N PHE A 90 -2.88 27.00 6.35
CA PHE A 90 -1.54 26.61 6.79
C PHE A 90 -1.56 25.42 7.75
N SER A 91 -2.48 24.47 7.54
CA SER A 91 -2.78 23.42 8.52
C SER A 91 -1.55 22.64 8.99
N ASN A 92 -0.60 22.36 8.10
CA ASN A 92 0.58 21.57 8.44
C ASN A 92 1.48 22.24 9.50
N PHE A 93 1.36 23.55 9.72
CA PHE A 93 2.16 24.31 10.69
C PHE A 93 1.51 24.40 12.07
N PHE A 94 0.34 23.78 12.26
CA PHE A 94 -0.45 23.86 13.50
C PHE A 94 -0.86 22.51 14.06
N ARG A 95 -0.97 21.47 13.23
CA ARG A 95 -1.28 20.11 13.70
C ARG A 95 -0.06 19.50 14.40
N CYS A 96 -0.20 19.08 15.65
CA CYS A 96 0.92 18.57 16.47
C CYS A 96 1.64 17.40 15.78
N LYS A 97 0.86 16.46 15.21
CA LYS A 97 1.38 15.30 14.48
C LYS A 97 2.27 15.65 13.29
N GLN A 98 2.19 16.87 12.74
CA GLN A 98 3.00 17.26 11.58
C GLN A 98 4.48 17.45 11.96
N CYS A 99 4.73 17.89 13.18
CA CYS A 99 6.07 18.07 13.73
C CYS A 99 6.50 16.89 14.60
N HIS A 100 5.56 16.24 15.28
CA HIS A 100 5.85 15.21 16.28
C HIS A 100 5.49 13.78 15.85
N ALA A 101 5.05 13.61 14.60
CA ALA A 101 4.62 12.35 14.02
C ALA A 101 3.39 11.73 14.69
N TRP A 102 2.78 10.71 14.09
CA TRP A 102 1.62 10.04 14.70
C TRP A 102 2.03 9.06 15.80
N ASP A 103 3.19 8.43 15.65
CA ASP A 103 3.82 7.56 16.64
C ASP A 103 4.56 8.34 17.74
N ARG A 104 4.46 9.67 17.75
CA ARG A 104 5.04 10.58 18.76
C ARG A 104 6.58 10.58 18.83
N LYS A 105 7.26 9.82 17.98
CA LYS A 105 8.73 9.67 17.95
C LYS A 105 9.44 10.71 17.06
N GLY A 106 8.71 11.73 16.59
CA GLY A 106 9.25 12.81 15.77
C GLY A 106 9.95 12.28 14.52
N ASN A 107 11.15 12.79 14.25
CA ASN A 107 11.91 12.45 13.05
C ASN A 107 12.74 11.15 13.15
N ALA A 108 12.64 10.42 14.26
CA ALA A 108 13.40 9.19 14.48
C ALA A 108 12.69 7.91 13.98
N ALA A 109 11.39 7.97 13.68
CA ALA A 109 10.60 6.79 13.28
C ALA A 109 9.69 7.09 12.06
N SER A 110 8.36 7.07 12.19
CA SER A 110 7.43 7.15 11.05
C SER A 110 7.65 8.34 10.12
N TYR A 111 8.15 9.46 10.65
CA TYR A 111 8.39 10.68 9.88
C TYR A 111 9.87 10.86 9.44
N ILE A 112 10.71 9.84 9.57
CA ILE A 112 12.14 9.88 9.18
C ILE A 112 12.34 10.23 7.68
N GLY A 113 11.43 9.82 6.81
CA GLY A 113 11.47 10.12 5.37
C GLY A 113 10.64 11.34 4.95
N ARG A 114 10.13 12.10 5.92
CA ARG A 114 9.12 13.14 5.67
C ARG A 114 9.76 14.51 5.49
N ALA A 115 10.38 14.73 4.33
CA ALA A 115 11.05 15.99 4.03
C ALA A 115 10.12 17.22 4.13
N PRO A 116 10.63 18.36 4.62
CA PRO A 116 9.85 19.60 4.67
C PRO A 116 9.59 20.12 3.25
N SER A 117 8.61 20.99 3.09
CA SER A 117 8.32 21.70 1.84
C SER A 117 7.79 23.09 2.13
N THR A 118 7.57 23.94 1.14
CA THR A 118 6.99 25.28 1.37
C THR A 118 5.63 25.26 2.08
N SER A 119 4.92 24.12 2.09
CA SER A 119 3.64 23.93 2.80
C SER A 119 3.72 22.98 3.99
N ARG A 120 4.92 22.54 4.42
CA ARG A 120 5.11 21.55 5.49
C ARG A 120 6.38 21.84 6.29
N PRO A 121 6.29 22.01 7.62
CA PRO A 121 7.44 22.33 8.46
C PRO A 121 8.42 21.16 8.57
N ASN A 122 9.60 21.44 9.14
CA ASN A 122 10.50 20.37 9.57
C ASN A 122 9.89 19.54 10.71
N VAL A 123 10.21 18.26 10.72
CA VAL A 123 9.82 17.33 11.79
C VAL A 123 10.80 17.47 12.96
N SER A 124 10.24 17.61 14.16
CA SER A 124 10.97 17.75 15.42
C SER A 124 11.77 16.49 15.73
N SER A 125 12.93 16.66 16.36
CA SER A 125 13.69 15.55 16.93
C SER A 125 13.24 15.18 18.35
N VAL A 126 12.21 15.83 18.88
CA VAL A 126 11.67 15.54 20.21
C VAL A 126 10.82 14.28 20.13
N ASP A 127 11.27 13.23 20.81
CA ASP A 127 10.47 12.06 21.13
C ASP A 127 9.50 12.43 22.27
N LEU A 128 8.22 12.54 21.95
CA LEU A 128 7.19 12.91 22.92
C LEU A 128 6.86 11.77 23.89
N ILE A 129 7.19 10.51 23.57
CA ILE A 129 7.02 9.39 24.51
C ILE A 129 8.03 9.57 25.64
N GLU A 130 9.32 9.65 25.30
CA GLU A 130 10.39 9.87 26.29
C GLU A 130 10.16 11.18 27.04
N HIS A 131 9.76 12.25 26.35
CA HIS A 131 9.49 13.53 26.99
C HIS A 131 8.34 13.44 28.00
N ALA A 132 7.22 12.81 27.66
CA ALA A 132 6.08 12.68 28.57
C ALA A 132 6.36 11.77 29.77
N GLU A 133 7.22 10.76 29.62
CA GLU A 133 7.63 9.89 30.73
C GLU A 133 8.47 10.63 31.78
N HIS A 134 9.35 11.54 31.34
CA HIS A 134 10.30 12.24 32.21
C HIS A 134 9.77 13.52 32.84
N HIS A 135 8.55 13.95 32.50
CA HIS A 135 7.95 15.18 33.02
C HIS A 135 6.62 14.89 33.74
N THR A 136 6.39 15.67 34.80
CA THR A 136 5.10 15.72 35.49
C THR A 136 4.03 16.36 34.60
N PRO A 137 2.73 16.12 34.85
CA PRO A 137 1.67 16.80 34.12
C PRO A 137 1.80 18.33 34.12
N GLN A 138 2.19 18.93 35.26
CA GLN A 138 2.39 20.38 35.36
C GLN A 138 3.55 20.86 34.49
N GLU A 139 4.69 20.16 34.48
CA GLU A 139 5.83 20.54 33.63
C GLU A 139 5.50 20.45 32.14
N LEU A 140 4.69 19.47 31.73
CA LEU A 140 4.20 19.37 30.35
C LEU A 140 3.23 20.51 30.01
N PHE A 141 2.31 20.84 30.92
CA PHE A 141 1.41 21.98 30.75
C PHE A 141 2.22 23.27 30.59
N ASP A 142 3.15 23.54 31.50
CA ASP A 142 4.00 24.73 31.47
C ASP A 142 4.82 24.81 30.17
N ALA A 143 5.31 23.68 29.67
CA ALA A 143 6.00 23.62 28.39
C ALA A 143 5.07 23.98 27.23
N LEU A 144 3.88 23.37 27.15
CA LEU A 144 2.89 23.64 26.09
C LEU A 144 2.37 25.08 26.15
N TRP A 145 2.14 25.61 27.35
CA TRP A 145 1.59 26.95 27.60
C TRP A 145 2.64 28.08 27.54
N SER A 146 3.93 27.75 27.41
CA SER A 146 5.00 28.76 27.33
C SER A 146 4.93 29.55 26.04
N SER A 147 5.04 30.88 26.11
CA SER A 147 5.24 31.77 24.96
C SER A 147 6.72 31.94 24.55
N THR A 148 7.65 31.41 25.35
CA THR A 148 9.08 31.61 25.11
C THR A 148 9.54 30.75 23.93
N GLY A 149 10.11 31.39 22.90
CA GLY A 149 10.59 30.70 21.70
C GLY A 149 9.47 30.13 20.82
N ARG A 150 8.22 30.57 21.03
CA ARG A 150 7.06 30.19 20.22
C ARG A 150 6.79 31.18 19.11
N ARG A 151 6.11 30.69 18.07
CA ARG A 151 5.61 31.52 16.97
C ARG A 151 4.19 31.98 17.27
N SER A 152 3.94 33.29 17.16
CA SER A 152 2.58 33.83 17.22
C SER A 152 1.71 33.32 16.06
N VAL A 153 0.41 33.14 16.32
CA VAL A 153 -0.59 32.74 15.31
C VAL A 153 -0.61 33.67 14.09
N SER A 154 -0.28 34.96 14.28
CA SER A 154 -0.28 35.97 13.21
C SER A 154 0.99 36.01 12.37
N ALA A 155 1.97 35.13 12.62
CA ALA A 155 3.19 35.08 11.83
C ALA A 155 2.91 34.71 10.36
N ASP A 156 3.59 35.38 9.43
CA ASP A 156 3.45 35.11 8.00
C ASP A 156 4.13 33.79 7.62
N LEU A 157 3.31 32.80 7.29
CA LEU A 157 3.74 31.49 6.81
C LEU A 157 3.76 31.38 5.28
N SER A 158 3.27 32.39 4.56
CA SER A 158 3.19 32.35 3.09
C SER A 158 4.56 32.40 2.42
N THR A 159 5.57 32.89 3.14
CA THR A 159 6.95 32.97 2.68
C THR A 159 7.82 31.82 3.16
N TYR A 160 7.25 30.79 3.84
CA TYR A 160 8.02 29.69 4.38
C TYR A 160 8.75 28.90 3.28
N ASP A 161 10.04 28.71 3.48
CA ASP A 161 10.93 27.92 2.66
C ASP A 161 11.93 27.23 3.60
N PRO A 162 11.91 25.88 3.67
CA PRO A 162 12.73 25.14 4.63
C PRO A 162 14.23 25.24 4.37
N VAL A 163 14.65 25.69 3.18
CA VAL A 163 16.06 25.84 2.81
C VAL A 163 16.58 27.23 3.16
N SER A 164 15.77 28.27 2.97
CA SER A 164 16.22 29.66 3.06
C SER A 164 15.70 30.43 4.28
N ASN A 165 14.57 30.06 4.89
CA ASN A 165 14.03 30.75 6.07
C ASN A 165 13.24 29.84 7.06
N PRO A 166 13.79 28.68 7.46
CA PRO A 166 13.05 27.66 8.24
C PRO A 166 12.55 28.15 9.61
N THR A 167 13.25 29.11 10.22
CA THR A 167 13.11 29.46 11.65
C THR A 167 11.69 29.73 12.10
N VAL A 168 10.91 30.51 11.34
CA VAL A 168 9.55 30.87 11.77
C VAL A 168 8.61 29.67 11.62
N GLY A 169 8.53 29.05 10.44
CA GLY A 169 7.59 27.94 10.23
C GLY A 169 7.87 26.71 11.09
N ASP A 170 9.13 26.48 11.47
CA ASP A 170 9.53 25.34 12.31
C ASP A 170 9.36 25.60 13.81
N GLN A 171 9.12 26.84 14.22
CA GLN A 171 8.79 27.14 15.62
C GLN A 171 7.42 26.59 15.97
N MET A 172 7.35 25.89 17.09
CA MET A 172 6.08 25.48 17.68
C MET A 172 5.20 26.73 17.91
N PRO A 173 3.92 26.69 17.53
CA PRO A 173 3.01 27.80 17.75
C PRO A 173 2.83 28.08 19.24
N ASP A 174 2.57 29.34 19.58
CA ASP A 174 2.20 29.72 20.93
C ASP A 174 0.79 29.21 21.22
N LEU A 175 0.68 28.17 22.04
CA LEU A 175 -0.61 27.56 22.34
C LEU A 175 -1.47 28.46 23.24
N SER A 176 -0.86 29.34 24.04
CA SER A 176 -1.58 30.29 24.89
C SER A 176 -2.32 31.37 24.07
N ASP A 177 -1.92 31.58 22.81
CA ASP A 177 -2.58 32.47 21.85
C ASP A 177 -3.75 31.79 21.10
N ILE A 178 -3.85 30.44 21.10
CA ILE A 178 -4.78 29.70 20.22
C ILE A 178 -5.68 28.69 20.92
N MET A 179 -5.41 28.33 22.18
CA MET A 179 -6.14 27.35 22.98
C MET A 179 -6.48 27.91 24.37
N THR A 180 -7.46 27.31 25.04
CA THR A 180 -7.73 27.55 26.47
C THR A 180 -6.86 26.63 27.35
N GLU A 181 -6.72 26.96 28.63
CA GLU A 181 -5.99 26.10 29.58
C GLU A 181 -6.62 24.70 29.66
N GLU A 182 -7.95 24.60 29.67
CA GLU A 182 -8.68 23.31 29.64
C GLU A 182 -8.27 22.46 28.43
N GLN A 183 -8.19 23.06 27.23
CA GLN A 183 -7.78 22.35 26.01
C GLN A 183 -6.32 21.92 26.03
N VAL A 184 -5.44 22.69 26.70
CA VAL A 184 -4.04 22.28 26.86
C VAL A 184 -3.92 21.18 27.91
N TRP A 185 -4.75 21.17 28.95
CA TRP A 185 -4.84 20.03 29.87
C TRP A 185 -5.33 18.75 29.18
N ASP A 186 -6.26 18.84 28.23
CA ASP A 186 -6.67 17.70 27.39
C ASP A 186 -5.46 17.12 26.62
N LEU A 187 -4.62 17.98 26.03
CA LEU A 187 -3.38 17.56 25.36
C LEU A 187 -2.39 16.90 26.34
N VAL A 188 -2.23 17.44 27.55
CA VAL A 188 -1.36 16.84 28.58
C VAL A 188 -1.88 15.46 28.99
N LYS A 189 -3.20 15.33 29.19
CA LYS A 189 -3.86 14.06 29.51
C LYS A 189 -3.67 13.03 28.40
N PHE A 190 -3.81 13.45 27.14
CA PHE A 190 -3.48 12.61 25.99
C PHE A 190 -2.05 12.09 26.05
N LEU A 191 -1.06 12.98 26.23
CA LEU A 191 0.36 12.60 26.23
C LEU A 191 0.74 11.67 27.39
N LYS A 192 0.10 11.82 28.56
CA LYS A 192 0.42 11.06 29.77
C LYS A 192 -0.32 9.73 29.89
N GLU A 193 -1.57 9.66 29.46
CA GLU A 193 -2.44 8.53 29.81
C GLU A 193 -3.12 7.86 28.61
N GLU A 194 -3.52 8.62 27.58
CA GLU A 194 -4.35 8.04 26.51
C GLU A 194 -3.58 7.59 25.28
N ALA A 195 -2.42 8.19 25.01
CA ALA A 195 -1.70 7.91 23.79
C ALA A 195 -1.16 6.48 23.75
N ASN A 196 -1.48 5.77 22.67
CA ASN A 196 -1.11 4.37 22.47
C ASN A 196 0.42 4.18 22.46
N ASP A 197 0.86 3.07 23.05
CA ASP A 197 2.19 2.54 22.86
C ASP A 197 2.23 1.76 21.53
N THR A 198 2.82 2.38 20.51
CA THR A 198 2.88 1.80 19.17
C THR A 198 3.81 0.60 19.08
N ASP A 199 4.74 0.42 20.03
CA ASP A 199 5.68 -0.71 20.02
C ASP A 199 4.99 -2.03 20.38
N LEU A 200 3.74 -1.97 20.85
CA LEU A 200 2.86 -3.12 21.01
C LEU A 200 2.16 -3.53 19.70
N LEU A 201 2.10 -2.64 18.71
CA LEU A 201 1.28 -2.83 17.50
C LEU A 201 2.07 -3.30 16.28
N TYR A 202 3.35 -2.96 16.20
CA TYR A 202 4.24 -3.33 15.10
C TYR A 202 5.70 -3.15 15.48
N ASP A 203 6.57 -3.89 14.79
CA ASP A 203 8.00 -3.63 14.76
C ASP A 203 8.34 -2.69 13.59
N TYR A 204 9.49 -2.02 13.67
CA TYR A 204 10.02 -1.28 12.53
C TYR A 204 11.54 -1.25 12.49
N THR A 205 12.08 -1.01 11.29
CA THR A 205 13.49 -0.68 11.09
C THR A 205 13.61 0.59 10.28
N THR A 206 14.64 1.39 10.55
CA THR A 206 14.91 2.63 9.82
C THR A 206 16.25 2.54 9.09
N SER A 207 16.33 3.16 7.91
CA SER A 207 17.57 3.35 7.16
C SER A 207 17.75 4.82 6.76
N GLY A 208 18.99 5.30 6.77
CA GLY A 208 19.30 6.71 6.52
C GLY A 208 18.95 7.62 7.69
N THR A 209 18.82 8.92 7.41
CA THR A 209 18.50 9.95 8.40
C THR A 209 17.48 10.92 7.83
N TYR A 210 16.66 11.50 8.70
CA TYR A 210 15.81 12.63 8.33
C TYR A 210 16.60 13.72 7.57
N PRO A 211 16.04 14.31 6.50
CA PRO A 211 14.67 14.13 5.97
C PRO A 211 14.48 13.01 4.94
N ASN A 212 15.53 12.26 4.61
CA ASN A 212 15.53 11.31 3.50
C ASN A 212 15.66 9.86 3.96
N GLY A 213 15.37 9.59 5.24
CA GLY A 213 15.37 8.23 5.74
C GLY A 213 14.21 7.43 5.18
N SER A 214 14.23 6.13 5.45
CA SER A 214 13.15 5.22 5.13
C SER A 214 12.83 4.39 6.36
N ILE A 215 11.59 3.93 6.46
CA ILE A 215 11.10 3.06 7.52
C ILE A 215 10.39 1.87 6.89
N THR A 216 10.65 0.69 7.44
CA THR A 216 9.97 -0.54 7.08
C THR A 216 9.28 -1.09 8.31
N TYR A 217 7.97 -1.31 8.22
CA TYR A 217 7.18 -1.94 9.28
C TYR A 217 7.19 -3.46 9.13
N MET A 218 7.19 -4.16 10.24
CA MET A 218 7.19 -5.61 10.32
C MET A 218 6.28 -6.05 11.48
N ASN A 219 5.85 -7.31 11.47
CA ASN A 219 5.08 -7.89 12.58
C ASN A 219 3.86 -7.04 12.99
N ILE A 220 3.21 -6.38 12.03
CA ILE A 220 2.02 -5.58 12.26
C ILE A 220 0.92 -6.49 12.83
N GLY A 221 0.36 -6.13 13.98
CA GLY A 221 -0.68 -6.92 14.63
C GLY A 221 -0.17 -8.20 15.30
N ALA A 222 1.14 -8.41 15.38
CA ALA A 222 1.69 -9.64 15.94
C ALA A 222 1.31 -9.80 17.41
N GLY A 223 0.68 -10.93 17.75
CA GLY A 223 0.20 -11.21 19.10
C GLY A 223 -1.26 -10.84 19.35
N GLY A 224 -1.94 -10.19 18.40
CA GLY A 224 -3.39 -9.96 18.45
C GLY A 224 -4.22 -11.20 18.07
N ASP A 225 -5.46 -11.23 18.53
CA ASP A 225 -6.49 -12.17 18.13
C ASP A 225 -7.27 -11.63 16.92
N ALA A 226 -6.88 -12.08 15.72
CA ALA A 226 -7.53 -11.67 14.48
C ALA A 226 -9.04 -11.98 14.44
N ALA A 227 -9.51 -13.04 15.11
CA ALA A 227 -10.94 -13.36 15.12
C ALA A 227 -11.74 -12.36 15.99
N ASN A 228 -11.15 -11.90 17.09
CA ASN A 228 -11.72 -10.80 17.86
C ASN A 228 -11.63 -9.48 17.07
N GLY A 229 -10.53 -9.23 16.38
CA GLY A 229 -10.36 -8.08 15.49
C GLY A 229 -11.41 -8.00 14.38
N ASP A 230 -11.74 -9.13 13.73
CA ASP A 230 -12.82 -9.21 12.75
C ASP A 230 -14.19 -8.90 13.38
N ALA A 231 -14.43 -9.36 14.62
CA ALA A 231 -15.66 -9.05 15.34
C ALA A 231 -15.78 -7.57 15.70
N ILE A 232 -14.67 -6.94 16.11
CA ILE A 232 -14.58 -5.49 16.35
C ILE A 232 -14.83 -4.73 15.05
N TYR A 233 -14.18 -5.14 13.96
CA TYR A 233 -14.36 -4.51 12.65
C TYR A 233 -15.81 -4.52 12.19
N GLU A 234 -16.46 -5.68 12.27
CA GLU A 234 -17.87 -5.83 11.90
C GLU A 234 -18.79 -4.94 12.75
N ALA A 235 -18.50 -4.84 14.06
CA ALA A 235 -19.31 -4.05 14.99
C ALA A 235 -19.14 -2.53 14.79
N GLU A 236 -17.90 -2.06 14.65
CA GLU A 236 -17.56 -0.63 14.75
C GLU A 236 -17.22 0.02 13.40
N CYS A 237 -16.75 -0.75 12.41
CA CYS A 237 -16.19 -0.20 11.16
C CYS A 237 -17.06 -0.49 9.93
N ALA A 238 -17.61 -1.70 9.82
CA ALA A 238 -18.24 -2.21 8.59
C ALA A 238 -19.46 -1.39 8.13
N SER A 239 -20.17 -0.75 9.06
CA SER A 239 -21.35 0.09 8.75
C SER A 239 -21.02 1.28 7.82
N CYS A 240 -19.78 1.76 7.86
CA CYS A 240 -19.29 2.85 7.01
C CYS A 240 -18.29 2.35 5.96
N HIS A 241 -17.34 1.49 6.35
CA HIS A 241 -16.23 1.06 5.49
C HIS A 241 -16.55 -0.17 4.64
N GLY A 242 -17.73 -0.79 4.81
CA GLY A 242 -18.09 -2.06 4.17
C GLY A 242 -17.48 -3.25 4.92
N ALA A 243 -18.00 -4.45 4.70
CA ALA A 243 -17.56 -5.66 5.40
C ALA A 243 -16.08 -6.02 5.14
N ASP A 244 -15.53 -5.58 4.00
CA ASP A 244 -14.15 -5.83 3.55
C ASP A 244 -13.28 -4.56 3.57
N GLY A 245 -13.80 -3.44 4.08
CA GLY A 245 -13.05 -2.18 4.15
C GLY A 245 -12.83 -1.45 2.84
N THR A 246 -13.59 -1.77 1.80
CA THR A 246 -13.46 -1.16 0.47
C THR A 246 -14.40 0.01 0.19
N ALA A 247 -15.45 0.21 1.01
CA ALA A 247 -16.50 1.17 0.70
C ALA A 247 -16.09 2.64 0.84
N VAL A 248 -15.05 2.93 1.63
CA VAL A 248 -14.51 4.28 1.83
C VAL A 248 -13.01 4.25 1.60
N VAL A 249 -12.56 5.03 0.62
CA VAL A 249 -11.14 5.21 0.33
C VAL A 249 -10.52 6.18 1.34
N VAL A 250 -9.52 5.69 2.08
CA VAL A 250 -8.75 6.44 3.09
C VAL A 250 -7.58 7.15 2.41
N ASP A 251 -7.36 8.42 2.78
CA ASP A 251 -6.35 9.31 2.17
C ASP A 251 -6.45 9.45 0.63
N GLY A 252 -7.58 9.05 0.03
CA GLY A 252 -7.80 9.08 -1.42
C GLY A 252 -7.10 7.95 -2.19
N GLU A 253 -6.47 6.99 -1.50
CA GLU A 253 -5.64 5.95 -2.11
C GLU A 253 -5.88 4.54 -1.54
N PHE A 254 -6.26 4.40 -0.28
CA PHE A 254 -6.20 3.12 0.43
C PHE A 254 -7.58 2.56 0.80
N THR A 255 -7.75 1.24 0.81
CA THR A 255 -8.83 0.58 1.58
C THR A 255 -8.43 0.58 3.06
N VAL A 256 -9.32 0.17 3.96
CA VAL A 256 -8.95 0.11 5.39
C VAL A 256 -7.80 -0.88 5.64
N GLY A 257 -7.83 -2.05 5.02
CA GLY A 257 -6.76 -3.05 5.14
C GLY A 257 -5.43 -2.56 4.58
N SER A 258 -5.45 -1.99 3.37
CA SER A 258 -4.24 -1.49 2.72
C SER A 258 -3.64 -0.27 3.45
N PHE A 259 -4.52 0.59 4.00
CA PHE A 259 -4.11 1.73 4.80
C PHE A 259 -3.37 1.30 6.06
N LEU A 260 -3.84 0.26 6.75
CA LEU A 260 -3.14 -0.29 7.91
C LEU A 260 -1.76 -0.81 7.52
N ARG A 261 -1.67 -1.63 6.47
CA ARG A 261 -0.40 -2.26 6.06
C ARG A 261 0.62 -1.21 5.63
N ALA A 262 0.19 -0.12 4.98
CA ALA A 262 1.05 0.96 4.53
C ALA A 262 1.39 1.98 5.64
N LYS A 263 0.44 2.29 6.52
CA LYS A 263 0.56 3.34 7.56
C LYS A 263 0.09 2.86 8.94
N PRO A 264 0.70 1.80 9.50
CA PRO A 264 0.30 1.28 10.81
C PRO A 264 0.57 2.29 11.94
N TYR A 265 1.47 3.23 11.73
CA TYR A 265 1.74 4.35 12.63
C TYR A 265 0.62 5.41 12.68
N GLU A 266 -0.37 5.37 11.78
CA GLU A 266 -1.46 6.36 11.75
C GLU A 266 -2.81 5.74 12.17
N VAL A 267 -3.04 4.46 11.87
CA VAL A 267 -4.33 3.80 12.14
C VAL A 267 -4.73 3.82 13.62
N HIS A 268 -3.80 3.51 14.54
CA HIS A 268 -4.07 3.46 15.97
C HIS A 268 -4.65 4.78 16.49
N HIS A 269 -4.17 5.90 15.94
CA HIS A 269 -4.60 7.22 16.35
C HIS A 269 -6.01 7.50 15.83
N LYS A 270 -6.27 7.21 14.55
CA LYS A 270 -7.61 7.43 13.96
C LYS A 270 -8.68 6.54 14.59
N VAL A 271 -8.34 5.31 14.94
CA VAL A 271 -9.27 4.36 15.56
C VAL A 271 -9.63 4.80 16.99
N LYS A 272 -8.64 5.24 17.77
CA LYS A 272 -8.86 5.66 19.17
C LYS A 272 -9.41 7.08 19.30
N PHE A 273 -8.96 8.02 18.48
CA PHE A 273 -9.26 9.45 18.65
C PHE A 273 -10.12 10.04 17.52
N GLY A 274 -10.48 9.22 16.53
CA GLY A 274 -11.28 9.61 15.38
C GLY A 274 -10.47 10.32 14.28
N GLN A 275 -11.18 10.64 13.21
CA GLN A 275 -10.71 11.44 12.08
C GLN A 275 -11.48 12.78 12.04
N PRO A 276 -10.91 13.87 12.55
CA PRO A 276 -11.58 15.17 12.65
C PRO A 276 -12.12 15.69 11.31
N GLY A 277 -13.34 16.23 11.35
CA GLY A 277 -14.07 16.70 10.15
C GLY A 277 -14.78 15.60 9.36
N THR A 278 -14.89 14.39 9.92
CA THR A 278 -15.66 13.26 9.37
C THR A 278 -16.59 12.69 10.45
N ALA A 279 -17.41 11.69 10.09
CA ALA A 279 -18.24 10.98 11.07
C ALA A 279 -17.46 9.98 11.96
N MET A 280 -16.19 9.72 11.65
CA MET A 280 -15.37 8.77 12.40
C MET A 280 -14.89 9.42 13.71
N GLY A 281 -15.60 9.17 14.80
CA GLY A 281 -15.20 9.54 16.16
C GLY A 281 -14.26 8.52 16.81
N SER A 282 -14.12 8.58 18.13
CA SER A 282 -13.45 7.53 18.92
C SER A 282 -14.29 6.25 18.87
N LEU A 283 -13.69 5.14 18.41
CA LEU A 283 -14.39 3.85 18.23
C LEU A 283 -13.82 2.74 19.12
N VAL A 284 -12.48 2.61 19.17
CA VAL A 284 -11.82 1.56 19.97
C VAL A 284 -10.73 2.19 20.82
N THR A 285 -10.86 2.10 22.15
CA THR A 285 -10.00 2.80 23.10
C THR A 285 -8.92 1.93 23.75
N GLU A 286 -9.18 0.63 23.88
CA GLU A 286 -8.26 -0.32 24.51
C GLU A 286 -7.19 -0.77 23.51
N ILE A 287 -5.91 -0.71 23.93
CA ILE A 287 -4.79 -1.07 23.04
C ILE A 287 -4.82 -2.53 22.61
N THR A 288 -5.38 -3.43 23.44
CA THR A 288 -5.53 -4.85 23.08
C THR A 288 -6.53 -5.05 21.95
N ASP A 289 -7.64 -4.31 21.94
CA ASP A 289 -8.63 -4.38 20.88
C ASP A 289 -8.10 -3.76 19.59
N ILE A 290 -7.28 -2.70 19.69
CA ILE A 290 -6.56 -2.11 18.56
C ILE A 290 -5.55 -3.12 18.00
N LEU A 291 -4.83 -3.86 18.85
CA LEU A 291 -3.89 -4.90 18.42
C LEU A 291 -4.61 -6.04 17.69
N ASP A 292 -5.76 -6.48 18.20
CA ASP A 292 -6.61 -7.48 17.56
C ASP A 292 -7.12 -7.01 16.20
N LEU A 293 -7.56 -5.75 16.11
CA LEU A 293 -7.95 -5.11 14.86
C LEU A 293 -6.79 -5.05 13.85
N TYR A 294 -5.57 -4.77 14.32
CA TYR A 294 -4.37 -4.81 13.48
C TYR A 294 -4.11 -6.21 12.93
N ALA A 295 -4.23 -7.23 13.79
CA ALA A 295 -4.07 -8.63 13.38
C ALA A 295 -5.08 -9.01 12.29
N ALA A 296 -6.35 -8.64 12.44
CA ALA A 296 -7.40 -8.89 11.46
C ALA A 296 -7.13 -8.22 10.11
N LEU A 297 -6.89 -6.90 10.12
CA LEU A 297 -6.73 -6.06 8.93
C LEU A 297 -5.45 -6.35 8.11
N THR A 298 -4.53 -7.17 8.64
CA THR A 298 -3.38 -7.67 7.86
C THR A 298 -3.78 -8.77 6.85
N ASN A 299 -4.98 -9.34 6.96
CA ASN A 299 -5.46 -10.35 6.03
C ASN A 299 -5.91 -9.72 4.70
N GLU A 300 -5.10 -9.88 3.66
CA GLU A 300 -5.36 -9.35 2.31
C GLU A 300 -6.58 -9.98 1.61
N THR A 301 -7.00 -11.18 2.01
CA THR A 301 -8.20 -11.82 1.46
C THR A 301 -9.47 -11.22 2.05
N SER A 302 -9.49 -10.96 3.36
CA SER A 302 -10.65 -10.36 4.03
C SER A 302 -10.71 -8.84 3.81
N TYR A 303 -9.55 -8.18 3.68
CA TYR A 303 -9.40 -6.73 3.54
C TYR A 303 -8.44 -6.37 2.39
N PRO A 304 -8.93 -6.41 1.13
CA PRO A 304 -8.10 -6.32 -0.08
C PRO A 304 -7.60 -4.91 -0.39
N ASP A 305 -6.63 -4.78 -1.30
CA ASP A 305 -6.08 -3.51 -1.78
C ASP A 305 -6.97 -2.88 -2.90
N PRO A 306 -7.11 -1.54 -2.96
CA PRO A 306 -8.07 -0.90 -3.87
C PRO A 306 -7.65 -0.92 -5.34
N ALA A 307 -6.34 -0.92 -5.64
CA ALA A 307 -5.85 -0.64 -6.98
C ALA A 307 -6.19 -1.74 -7.99
N PHE A 308 -6.22 -3.01 -7.56
CA PHE A 308 -6.65 -4.11 -8.39
C PHE A 308 -8.17 -4.07 -8.67
N GLU A 309 -8.98 -3.79 -7.65
CA GLU A 309 -10.43 -3.80 -7.76
C GLU A 309 -10.96 -2.68 -8.67
N VAL A 310 -10.31 -1.52 -8.70
CA VAL A 310 -10.71 -0.40 -9.57
C VAL A 310 -10.06 -0.41 -10.95
N ALA A 311 -9.07 -1.28 -11.20
CA ALA A 311 -8.41 -1.36 -12.49
C ALA A 311 -9.34 -1.83 -13.63
N ASP A 312 -9.00 -1.44 -14.86
CA ASP A 312 -9.69 -1.80 -16.10
C ASP A 312 -8.92 -2.92 -16.83
N GLY A 313 -9.28 -4.17 -16.52
CA GLY A 313 -8.68 -5.34 -17.18
C GLY A 313 -9.00 -5.44 -18.68
N ILE A 314 -10.04 -4.75 -19.19
CA ILE A 314 -10.30 -4.67 -20.63
C ILE A 314 -9.25 -3.77 -21.29
N ASN A 315 -8.98 -2.61 -20.70
CA ASN A 315 -7.88 -1.74 -21.13
C ASN A 315 -6.52 -2.45 -21.04
N GLY A 316 -6.27 -3.19 -19.95
CA GLY A 316 -5.07 -4.02 -19.81
C GLY A 316 -4.91 -5.05 -20.94
N GLY A 317 -6.00 -5.67 -21.38
CA GLY A 317 -6.00 -6.53 -22.56
C GLY A 317 -5.66 -5.77 -23.84
N THR A 318 -6.17 -4.56 -24.04
CA THR A 318 -5.79 -3.70 -25.19
C THR A 318 -4.30 -3.35 -25.13
N MET A 319 -3.79 -2.98 -23.95
CA MET A 319 -2.38 -2.66 -23.70
C MET A 319 -1.43 -3.83 -23.99
N TYR A 320 -1.86 -5.07 -23.71
CA TYR A 320 -1.10 -6.29 -24.00
C TYR A 320 -0.72 -6.43 -25.48
N ASP A 321 -1.56 -5.92 -26.40
CA ASP A 321 -1.19 -5.80 -27.83
C ASP A 321 -0.38 -4.54 -28.11
N LYS A 322 -0.86 -3.36 -27.70
CA LYS A 322 -0.19 -2.08 -27.98
C LYS A 322 -0.63 -1.01 -26.98
N PHE A 323 0.19 -0.76 -25.96
CA PHE A 323 -0.15 0.20 -24.91
C PHE A 323 0.01 1.67 -25.29
N TRP A 324 0.79 2.03 -26.32
CA TRP A 324 1.10 3.44 -26.64
C TRP A 324 0.08 4.10 -27.58
N THR A 325 -1.20 3.79 -27.39
CA THR A 325 -2.30 4.30 -28.23
C THR A 325 -3.21 5.28 -27.50
N PRO A 326 -3.96 6.13 -28.22
CA PRO A 326 -4.96 6.99 -27.59
C PRO A 326 -6.03 6.21 -26.83
N GLU A 327 -6.44 5.05 -27.37
CA GLU A 327 -7.50 4.21 -26.79
C GLU A 327 -7.14 3.66 -25.41
N THR A 328 -5.84 3.48 -25.14
CA THR A 328 -5.32 2.96 -23.88
C THR A 328 -5.03 4.05 -22.85
N GLY A 329 -5.41 5.31 -23.13
CA GLY A 329 -5.14 6.46 -22.27
C GLY A 329 -3.67 6.89 -22.25
N TRP A 330 -2.82 6.33 -23.11
CA TRP A 330 -1.39 6.59 -23.07
C TRP A 330 -1.01 7.92 -23.74
N SER A 331 -0.09 8.66 -23.10
CA SER A 331 0.28 10.02 -23.47
C SER A 331 0.92 10.11 -24.86
N GLN A 332 0.17 10.59 -25.85
CA GLN A 332 0.68 10.75 -27.22
C GLN A 332 1.76 11.85 -27.36
N SER A 333 2.08 12.56 -26.28
CA SER A 333 3.16 13.54 -26.21
C SER A 333 4.44 13.01 -25.54
N ASP A 334 4.45 11.75 -25.11
CA ASP A 334 5.60 11.13 -24.48
C ASP A 334 6.83 11.10 -25.42
N PRO A 335 8.03 11.43 -24.91
CA PRO A 335 9.25 11.52 -25.72
C PRO A 335 9.68 10.19 -26.37
N ASN A 336 9.23 9.04 -25.85
CA ASN A 336 9.59 7.71 -26.33
C ASN A 336 8.62 7.17 -27.40
N LEU A 337 7.57 7.90 -27.77
CA LEU A 337 6.57 7.44 -28.75
C LEU A 337 7.20 6.97 -30.08
N GLN A 338 8.22 7.69 -30.56
CA GLN A 338 8.92 7.29 -31.79
C GLN A 338 9.68 5.97 -31.61
N THR A 339 10.32 5.76 -30.47
CA THR A 339 11.02 4.50 -30.13
C THR A 339 10.04 3.32 -30.16
N PHE A 340 8.85 3.46 -29.58
CA PHE A 340 7.84 2.40 -29.61
C PHE A 340 7.34 2.11 -31.03
N ASN A 341 7.26 3.11 -31.89
CA ASN A 341 6.86 2.90 -33.29
C ASN A 341 7.96 2.21 -34.11
N ASP A 342 9.22 2.61 -33.95
CA ASP A 342 10.35 2.05 -34.69
C ASP A 342 10.67 0.61 -34.25
N TYR A 343 10.47 0.29 -32.97
CA TYR A 343 10.81 -0.99 -32.36
C TYR A 343 9.62 -1.72 -31.75
N ALA A 344 8.43 -1.57 -32.33
CA ALA A 344 7.16 -2.06 -31.77
C ALA A 344 7.20 -3.51 -31.26
N ASN A 345 7.85 -4.42 -31.99
CA ASN A 345 7.88 -5.83 -31.59
C ASN A 345 8.61 -6.11 -30.27
N PHE A 346 9.41 -5.17 -29.77
CA PHE A 346 10.14 -5.28 -28.51
C PHE A 346 9.39 -4.71 -27.30
N PHE A 347 8.20 -4.13 -27.52
CA PHE A 347 7.39 -3.50 -26.47
C PHE A 347 5.97 -4.08 -26.36
N ARG A 348 5.46 -4.74 -27.39
CA ARG A 348 4.16 -5.41 -27.32
C ARG A 348 4.29 -6.73 -26.54
N CYS A 349 3.60 -6.87 -25.42
CA CYS A 349 3.68 -8.02 -24.52
C CYS A 349 3.49 -9.35 -25.26
N LYS A 350 2.48 -9.41 -26.15
CA LYS A 350 2.17 -10.58 -26.98
C LYS A 350 3.32 -11.04 -27.88
N GLN A 351 4.32 -10.21 -28.16
CA GLN A 351 5.45 -10.58 -29.03
C GLN A 351 6.39 -11.56 -28.35
N CYS A 352 6.54 -11.43 -27.03
CA CYS A 352 7.35 -12.30 -26.19
C CYS A 352 6.50 -13.39 -25.52
N HIS A 353 5.26 -13.06 -25.13
CA HIS A 353 4.42 -13.95 -24.33
C HIS A 353 3.29 -14.64 -25.11
N ALA A 354 3.23 -14.42 -26.43
CA ALA A 354 2.22 -14.91 -27.33
C ALA A 354 0.80 -14.40 -27.02
N TRP A 355 -0.14 -14.57 -27.96
CA TRP A 355 -1.52 -14.14 -27.73
C TRP A 355 -2.30 -15.07 -26.79
N ASP A 356 -1.96 -16.36 -26.83
CA ASP A 356 -2.51 -17.38 -25.93
C ASP A 356 -1.81 -17.40 -24.57
N ARG A 357 -0.87 -16.46 -24.30
CA ARG A 357 -0.14 -16.30 -23.04
C ARG A 357 0.75 -17.47 -22.63
N LYS A 358 0.85 -18.52 -23.46
CA LYS A 358 1.62 -19.74 -23.22
C LYS A 358 3.09 -19.62 -23.66
N GLY A 359 3.54 -18.41 -24.01
CA GLY A 359 4.92 -18.16 -24.44
C GLY A 359 5.32 -19.03 -25.64
N ASN A 360 6.49 -19.65 -25.55
CA ASN A 360 7.07 -20.43 -26.63
C ASN A 360 6.57 -21.89 -26.72
N ALA A 361 5.65 -22.30 -25.86
CA ALA A 361 5.15 -23.68 -25.78
C ALA A 361 3.95 -23.97 -26.70
N ALA A 362 3.26 -22.95 -27.22
CA ALA A 362 2.02 -23.10 -27.98
C ALA A 362 2.01 -22.25 -29.28
N SER A 363 1.13 -21.25 -29.41
CA SER A 363 0.89 -20.54 -30.68
C SER A 363 2.15 -19.95 -31.32
N TYR A 364 3.16 -19.60 -30.51
CA TYR A 364 4.41 -19.00 -30.96
C TYR A 364 5.58 -20.00 -31.06
N ILE A 365 5.34 -21.31 -30.95
CA ILE A 365 6.38 -22.35 -31.02
C ILE A 365 7.20 -22.32 -32.33
N GLY A 366 6.60 -21.90 -33.44
CA GLY A 366 7.27 -21.78 -34.75
C GLY A 366 7.79 -20.39 -35.06
N ARG A 367 7.83 -19.48 -34.08
CA ARG A 367 8.03 -18.05 -34.31
C ARG A 367 9.46 -17.62 -34.03
N ALA A 368 10.37 -17.98 -34.92
CA ALA A 368 11.79 -17.63 -34.79
C ALA A 368 12.06 -16.12 -34.64
N PRO A 369 13.04 -15.71 -33.81
CA PRO A 369 13.42 -14.31 -33.69
C PRO A 369 14.04 -13.81 -35.00
N SER A 370 14.09 -12.50 -35.18
CA SER A 370 14.78 -11.82 -36.28
C SER A 370 15.36 -10.51 -35.77
N THR A 371 16.15 -9.79 -36.57
CA THR A 371 16.68 -8.47 -36.17
C THR A 371 15.61 -7.44 -35.78
N SER A 372 14.34 -7.69 -36.10
CA SER A 372 13.18 -6.85 -35.78
C SER A 372 12.16 -7.53 -34.87
N ARG A 373 12.47 -8.69 -34.28
CA ARG A 373 11.55 -9.48 -33.45
C ARG A 373 12.31 -10.22 -32.34
N PRO A 374 11.95 -10.01 -31.06
CA PRO A 374 12.64 -10.64 -29.94
C PRO A 374 12.40 -12.15 -29.89
N ASN A 375 13.17 -12.83 -29.03
CA ASN A 375 12.85 -14.21 -28.65
C ASN A 375 11.53 -14.30 -27.87
N VAL A 376 10.82 -15.40 -28.07
CA VAL A 376 9.60 -15.72 -27.33
C VAL A 376 9.99 -16.33 -25.99
N SER A 377 9.42 -15.77 -24.92
CA SER A 377 9.66 -16.19 -23.55
C SER A 377 9.17 -17.62 -23.31
N SER A 378 9.88 -18.35 -22.45
CA SER A 378 9.41 -19.64 -21.94
C SER A 378 8.38 -19.50 -20.80
N VAL A 379 8.13 -18.28 -20.32
CA VAL A 379 7.16 -18.03 -19.25
C VAL A 379 5.75 -18.24 -19.78
N ASN A 380 5.05 -19.21 -19.19
CA ASN A 380 3.62 -19.38 -19.35
C ASN A 380 2.92 -18.40 -18.41
N LEU A 381 2.35 -17.32 -18.94
CA LEU A 381 1.69 -16.30 -18.14
C LEU A 381 0.36 -16.79 -17.53
N ILE A 382 -0.25 -17.86 -18.05
CA ILE A 382 -1.44 -18.47 -17.43
C ILE A 382 -1.03 -19.10 -16.09
N GLU A 383 -0.07 -20.03 -16.13
CA GLU A 383 0.46 -20.66 -14.91
C GLU A 383 1.05 -19.61 -13.97
N HIS A 384 1.77 -18.62 -14.49
CA HIS A 384 2.35 -17.57 -13.66
C HIS A 384 1.27 -16.78 -12.91
N ALA A 385 0.20 -16.36 -13.59
CA ALA A 385 -0.89 -15.61 -12.95
C ALA A 385 -1.71 -16.45 -11.95
N GLU A 386 -1.80 -17.77 -12.17
CA GLU A 386 -2.46 -18.70 -11.24
C GLU A 386 -1.70 -18.88 -9.92
N HIS A 387 -0.36 -18.80 -9.97
CA HIS A 387 0.50 -19.09 -8.82
C HIS A 387 0.96 -17.85 -8.03
N HIS A 388 0.56 -16.65 -8.44
CA HIS A 388 0.96 -15.40 -7.79
C HIS A 388 -0.27 -14.56 -7.42
N THR A 389 -0.15 -13.82 -6.33
CA THR A 389 -1.14 -12.81 -5.94
C THR A 389 -1.12 -11.64 -6.93
N GLU A 390 -2.15 -10.82 -6.86
CA GLU A 390 -2.30 -9.61 -7.66
C GLU A 390 -1.13 -8.64 -7.39
N GLN A 391 -0.75 -8.47 -6.13
CA GLN A 391 0.39 -7.64 -5.74
C GLN A 391 1.73 -8.23 -6.19
N GLU A 392 1.95 -9.54 -6.08
CA GLU A 392 3.17 -10.19 -6.56
C GLU A 392 3.34 -10.02 -8.09
N LEU A 393 2.24 -10.05 -8.85
CA LEU A 393 2.27 -9.76 -10.28
C LEU A 393 2.55 -8.29 -10.55
N PHE A 394 1.94 -7.37 -9.80
CA PHE A 394 2.23 -5.95 -9.90
C PHE A 394 3.71 -5.66 -9.67
N ASP A 395 4.27 -6.15 -8.57
CA ASP A 395 5.68 -5.97 -8.21
C ASP A 395 6.62 -6.55 -9.28
N ALA A 396 6.27 -7.70 -9.84
CA ALA A 396 7.02 -8.31 -10.93
C ALA A 396 6.98 -7.48 -12.22
N LEU A 397 5.87 -6.79 -12.51
CA LEU A 397 5.76 -5.88 -13.66
C LEU A 397 6.43 -4.53 -13.40
N TRP A 398 6.36 -4.01 -12.17
CA TRP A 398 6.81 -2.67 -11.77
C TRP A 398 8.29 -2.60 -11.37
N THR A 399 8.96 -3.72 -11.12
CA THR A 399 10.38 -3.73 -10.76
C THR A 399 11.28 -3.22 -11.88
N SER A 400 12.31 -2.43 -11.54
CA SER A 400 13.40 -2.06 -12.44
C SER A 400 14.56 -3.06 -12.45
N THR A 401 14.56 -4.02 -11.52
CA THR A 401 15.69 -4.95 -11.36
C THR A 401 15.72 -5.96 -12.50
N GLY A 402 16.84 -6.01 -13.21
CA GLY A 402 17.01 -6.91 -14.36
C GLY A 402 16.12 -6.57 -15.55
N ARG A 403 15.58 -5.34 -15.60
CA ARG A 403 14.82 -4.83 -16.74
C ARG A 403 15.70 -4.01 -17.68
N ARG A 404 15.25 -3.91 -18.93
CA ARG A 404 15.88 -3.06 -19.93
C ARG A 404 15.27 -1.66 -19.87
N PRO A 405 16.08 -0.59 -19.73
CA PRO A 405 15.56 0.77 -19.80
C PRO A 405 15.03 1.10 -21.20
N VAL A 406 14.07 2.02 -21.30
CA VAL A 406 13.48 2.44 -22.59
C VAL A 406 14.52 3.04 -23.54
N SER A 407 15.58 3.62 -22.97
CA SER A 407 16.70 4.25 -23.69
C SER A 407 17.68 3.26 -24.35
N ALA A 408 17.52 1.95 -24.13
CA ALA A 408 18.42 0.94 -24.68
C ALA A 408 18.41 0.91 -26.22
N ASP A 409 19.60 0.83 -26.83
CA ASP A 409 19.75 0.75 -28.29
C ASP A 409 19.31 -0.62 -28.83
N LEU A 410 18.16 -0.63 -29.51
CA LEU A 410 17.61 -1.80 -30.18
C LEU A 410 18.03 -1.94 -31.65
N SER A 411 18.69 -0.94 -32.23
CA SER A 411 19.09 -0.95 -33.64
C SER A 411 20.14 -2.01 -33.96
N THR A 412 20.89 -2.43 -32.93
CA THR A 412 21.96 -3.43 -33.01
C THR A 412 21.51 -4.83 -32.60
N TYR A 413 20.21 -5.04 -32.36
CA TYR A 413 19.69 -6.36 -31.99
C TYR A 413 19.91 -7.38 -33.11
N ASP A 414 20.56 -8.48 -32.74
CA ASP A 414 20.71 -9.65 -33.61
C ASP A 414 20.56 -10.90 -32.73
N PRO A 415 19.53 -11.74 -32.96
CA PRO A 415 19.32 -12.91 -32.13
C PRO A 415 20.47 -13.93 -32.18
N ALA A 416 21.34 -13.88 -33.21
CA ALA A 416 22.49 -14.78 -33.33
C ALA A 416 23.76 -14.25 -32.64
N THR A 417 23.90 -12.93 -32.48
CA THR A 417 25.16 -12.31 -32.05
C THR A 417 25.04 -11.27 -30.93
N ASN A 418 23.84 -10.69 -30.72
CA ASN A 418 23.56 -9.64 -29.74
C ASN A 418 22.07 -9.66 -29.30
N SER A 419 21.66 -10.71 -28.59
CA SER A 419 20.25 -10.93 -28.22
C SER A 419 19.90 -10.40 -26.83
N THR A 420 20.87 -10.26 -25.93
CA THR A 420 20.65 -10.02 -24.49
C THR A 420 19.77 -8.81 -24.20
N VAL A 421 20.04 -7.67 -24.84
CA VAL A 421 19.29 -6.43 -24.58
C VAL A 421 17.87 -6.54 -25.14
N GLY A 422 17.69 -6.87 -26.42
CA GLY A 422 16.34 -6.92 -27.01
C GLY A 422 15.42 -8.00 -26.41
N ASP A 423 15.99 -9.09 -25.87
CA ASP A 423 15.23 -10.16 -25.21
C ASP A 423 14.90 -9.87 -23.74
N GLN A 424 15.53 -8.86 -23.13
CA GLN A 424 15.19 -8.43 -21.77
C GLN A 424 13.82 -7.75 -21.75
N MET A 425 13.04 -8.09 -20.72
CA MET A 425 11.77 -7.42 -20.43
C MET A 425 12.02 -5.93 -20.21
N PRO A 426 11.28 -5.03 -20.89
CA PRO A 426 11.43 -3.60 -20.68
C PRO A 426 11.03 -3.21 -19.26
N ASP A 427 11.63 -2.15 -18.74
CA ASP A 427 11.25 -1.55 -17.47
C ASP A 427 9.91 -0.82 -17.63
N LEU A 428 8.85 -1.39 -17.07
CA LEU A 428 7.52 -0.80 -17.21
C LEU A 428 7.36 0.45 -16.34
N SER A 429 8.11 0.58 -15.25
CA SER A 429 8.09 1.78 -14.39
C SER A 429 8.62 3.03 -15.10
N GLU A 430 9.41 2.85 -16.18
CA GLU A 430 9.87 3.96 -17.02
C GLU A 430 8.85 4.39 -18.09
N ILE A 431 7.83 3.58 -18.40
CA ILE A 431 6.97 3.77 -19.60
C ILE A 431 5.46 3.70 -19.32
N MET A 432 5.05 3.31 -18.12
CA MET A 432 3.65 3.20 -17.68
C MET A 432 3.46 3.85 -16.30
N THR A 433 2.22 4.19 -15.97
CA THR A 433 1.79 4.56 -14.60
C THR A 433 1.41 3.31 -13.80
N GLU A 434 1.33 3.40 -12.47
CA GLU A 434 0.89 2.27 -11.63
C GLU A 434 -0.53 1.79 -11.99
N GLU A 435 -1.47 2.71 -12.23
CA GLU A 435 -2.84 2.39 -12.67
C GLU A 435 -2.85 1.50 -13.93
N GLN A 436 -2.06 1.89 -14.94
CA GLN A 436 -1.87 1.12 -16.19
C GLN A 436 -1.24 -0.26 -15.98
N VAL A 437 -0.41 -0.43 -14.95
CA VAL A 437 0.14 -1.75 -14.62
C VAL A 437 -0.88 -2.59 -13.86
N TRP A 438 -1.71 -1.98 -13.01
CA TRP A 438 -2.86 -2.66 -12.42
C TRP A 438 -3.88 -3.11 -13.47
N ASP A 439 -4.12 -2.35 -14.53
CA ASP A 439 -4.93 -2.79 -15.68
C ASP A 439 -4.36 -4.09 -16.30
N LEU A 440 -3.02 -4.17 -16.47
CA LEU A 440 -2.35 -5.38 -16.96
C LEU A 440 -2.48 -6.56 -15.97
N VAL A 441 -2.34 -6.32 -14.66
CA VAL A 441 -2.52 -7.35 -13.64
C VAL A 441 -3.95 -7.89 -13.67
N LYS A 442 -4.95 -7.02 -13.71
CA LYS A 442 -6.36 -7.41 -13.79
C LYS A 442 -6.68 -8.14 -15.09
N PHE A 443 -6.09 -7.73 -16.20
CA PHE A 443 -6.17 -8.48 -17.45
C PHE A 443 -5.68 -9.92 -17.26
N LEU A 444 -4.48 -10.11 -16.69
CA LEU A 444 -3.89 -11.43 -16.53
C LEU A 444 -4.69 -12.34 -15.59
N LYS A 445 -5.31 -11.76 -14.56
CA LYS A 445 -6.03 -12.48 -13.49
C LYS A 445 -7.48 -12.78 -13.82
N GLU A 446 -8.21 -11.85 -14.42
CA GLU A 446 -9.67 -11.93 -14.52
C GLU A 446 -10.19 -11.90 -15.96
N GLU A 447 -9.58 -11.08 -16.82
CA GLU A 447 -10.18 -10.82 -18.13
C GLU A 447 -9.65 -11.69 -19.25
N ALA A 448 -8.45 -12.22 -19.12
CA ALA A 448 -7.82 -12.94 -20.21
C ALA A 448 -8.55 -14.25 -20.54
N VAL A 449 -8.87 -14.43 -21.82
CA VAL A 449 -9.67 -15.54 -22.30
C VAL A 449 -8.95 -16.87 -22.09
N ASP A 450 -9.65 -17.86 -21.54
CA ASP A 450 -9.21 -19.26 -21.57
C ASP A 450 -9.37 -19.79 -23.00
N THR A 451 -8.22 -19.94 -23.68
CA THR A 451 -8.18 -20.38 -25.07
C THR A 451 -8.48 -21.87 -25.24
N ASP A 452 -8.35 -22.68 -24.18
CA ASP A 452 -8.62 -24.12 -24.24
C ASP A 452 -10.13 -24.41 -24.36
N LEU A 453 -10.98 -23.41 -24.06
CA LEU A 453 -12.42 -23.44 -24.34
C LEU A 453 -12.76 -23.12 -25.80
N LEU A 454 -11.82 -22.53 -26.57
CA LEU A 454 -12.09 -22.04 -27.91
C LEU A 454 -11.58 -22.98 -29.01
N TYR A 455 -10.50 -23.70 -28.76
CA TYR A 455 -9.91 -24.62 -29.74
C TYR A 455 -9.00 -25.65 -29.06
N GLY A 456 -8.85 -26.82 -29.70
CA GLY A 456 -7.77 -27.75 -29.40
C GLY A 456 -6.51 -27.43 -30.22
N TYR A 457 -5.37 -27.95 -29.79
CA TYR A 457 -4.15 -27.91 -30.60
C TYR A 457 -3.18 -29.05 -30.28
N THR A 458 -2.31 -29.34 -31.24
CA THR A 458 -1.14 -30.21 -31.06
C THR A 458 0.10 -29.50 -31.57
N THR A 459 1.23 -29.68 -30.89
CA THR A 459 2.53 -29.15 -31.31
C THR A 459 3.47 -30.25 -31.78
N THR A 460 4.34 -29.94 -32.73
CA THR A 460 5.45 -30.80 -33.17
C THR A 460 6.76 -30.02 -33.14
N GLY A 461 7.82 -30.62 -32.59
CA GLY A 461 9.12 -29.97 -32.45
C GLY A 461 9.18 -29.02 -31.25
N THR A 462 10.15 -28.12 -31.25
CA THR A 462 10.39 -27.14 -30.18
C THR A 462 10.62 -25.76 -30.76
N TYR A 463 10.39 -24.73 -29.95
CA TYR A 463 10.79 -23.37 -30.31
C TYR A 463 12.27 -23.30 -30.71
N PRO A 464 12.64 -22.53 -31.75
CA PRO A 464 11.80 -21.65 -32.59
C PRO A 464 11.25 -22.26 -33.89
N THR A 465 11.50 -23.55 -34.15
CA THR A 465 11.21 -24.20 -35.45
C THR A 465 10.04 -25.17 -35.39
N GLY A 466 9.38 -25.26 -34.24
CA GLY A 466 8.23 -26.11 -34.06
C GLY A 466 7.05 -25.67 -34.92
N SER A 467 6.01 -26.50 -34.92
CA SER A 467 4.76 -26.21 -35.62
C SER A 467 3.59 -26.52 -34.71
N ILE A 468 2.49 -25.80 -34.92
CA ILE A 468 1.23 -25.99 -34.21
C ILE A 468 0.13 -26.28 -35.22
N THR A 469 -0.74 -27.23 -34.90
CA THR A 469 -1.95 -27.54 -35.66
C THR A 469 -3.14 -27.36 -34.73
N TYR A 470 -4.08 -26.50 -35.12
CA TYR A 470 -5.32 -26.28 -34.38
C TYR A 470 -6.39 -27.29 -34.81
N SER A 471 -7.20 -27.73 -33.85
CA SER A 471 -8.35 -28.60 -34.05
C SER A 471 -9.56 -28.04 -33.31
N ASP A 472 -10.75 -28.56 -33.61
CA ASP A 472 -11.95 -28.34 -32.79
C ASP A 472 -12.28 -26.87 -32.53
N ILE A 473 -11.97 -25.99 -33.48
CA ILE A 473 -12.17 -24.54 -33.35
C ILE A 473 -13.68 -24.27 -33.19
N GLY A 474 -14.06 -23.68 -32.06
CA GLY A 474 -15.44 -23.40 -31.68
C GLY A 474 -16.24 -24.63 -31.25
N ALA A 475 -15.59 -25.74 -30.89
CA ALA A 475 -16.28 -26.92 -30.38
C ALA A 475 -17.09 -26.59 -29.13
N GLY A 476 -18.37 -26.96 -29.12
CA GLY A 476 -19.32 -26.62 -28.05
C GLY A 476 -20.02 -25.27 -28.20
N GLY A 477 -19.65 -24.45 -29.18
CA GLY A 477 -20.32 -23.18 -29.48
C GLY A 477 -21.67 -23.33 -30.18
N ASN A 478 -22.52 -22.29 -30.06
CA ASN A 478 -23.79 -22.18 -30.78
C ASN A 478 -23.63 -21.29 -32.03
N ALA A 479 -23.57 -21.91 -33.20
CA ALA A 479 -23.38 -21.20 -34.47
C ALA A 479 -24.48 -20.17 -34.75
N ALA A 480 -25.75 -20.48 -34.45
CA ALA A 480 -26.86 -19.54 -34.70
C ALA A 480 -26.76 -18.29 -33.81
N ASN A 481 -26.32 -18.46 -32.56
CA ASN A 481 -26.02 -17.32 -31.70
C ASN A 481 -24.79 -16.55 -32.21
N GLY A 482 -23.76 -17.25 -32.66
CA GLY A 482 -22.59 -16.64 -33.29
C GLY A 482 -22.94 -15.78 -34.51
N ASP A 483 -23.80 -16.28 -35.39
CA ASP A 483 -24.30 -15.54 -36.56
C ASP A 483 -25.08 -14.28 -36.15
N ALA A 484 -25.91 -14.37 -35.10
CA ALA A 484 -26.64 -13.23 -34.56
C ALA A 484 -25.70 -12.16 -33.98
N VAL A 485 -24.70 -12.57 -33.20
CA VAL A 485 -23.67 -11.67 -32.66
C VAL A 485 -22.86 -11.03 -33.78
N TYR A 486 -22.46 -11.81 -34.79
CA TYR A 486 -21.72 -11.31 -35.94
C TYR A 486 -22.51 -10.27 -36.73
N ALA A 487 -23.78 -10.55 -37.02
CA ALA A 487 -24.68 -9.63 -37.71
C ALA A 487 -24.88 -8.32 -36.93
N ALA A 488 -24.97 -8.40 -35.60
CA ALA A 488 -25.18 -7.25 -34.74
C ALA A 488 -23.92 -6.37 -34.57
N SER A 489 -22.75 -6.99 -34.40
CA SER A 489 -21.55 -6.29 -33.93
C SER A 489 -20.42 -6.18 -34.98
N CYS A 490 -20.36 -7.08 -35.97
CA CYS A 490 -19.22 -7.18 -36.88
C CYS A 490 -19.57 -6.84 -38.33
N ALA A 491 -20.77 -7.21 -38.78
CA ALA A 491 -21.15 -7.12 -40.20
C ALA A 491 -21.20 -5.68 -40.74
N ALA A 492 -21.40 -4.68 -39.88
CA ALA A 492 -21.39 -3.27 -40.28
C ALA A 492 -20.04 -2.84 -40.89
N CYS A 493 -18.94 -3.40 -40.39
CA CYS A 493 -17.59 -3.10 -40.87
C CYS A 493 -17.06 -4.19 -41.80
N HIS A 494 -17.25 -5.47 -41.43
CA HIS A 494 -16.67 -6.60 -42.15
C HIS A 494 -17.56 -7.16 -43.27
N GLY A 495 -18.77 -6.61 -43.46
CA GLY A 495 -19.77 -7.15 -44.38
C GLY A 495 -20.43 -8.43 -43.86
N ALA A 496 -21.58 -8.79 -44.44
CA ALA A 496 -22.35 -9.96 -44.00
C ALA A 496 -21.62 -11.30 -44.17
N ASP A 497 -20.62 -11.38 -45.06
CA ASP A 497 -19.81 -12.58 -45.32
C ASP A 497 -18.38 -12.48 -44.75
N GLY A 498 -18.05 -11.40 -44.04
CA GLY A 498 -16.73 -11.18 -43.44
C GLY A 498 -15.60 -10.84 -44.40
N THR A 499 -15.93 -10.40 -45.61
CA THR A 499 -14.94 -10.03 -46.64
C THR A 499 -14.71 -8.51 -46.80
N GLY A 500 -15.52 -7.68 -46.13
CA GLY A 500 -15.50 -6.22 -46.26
C GLY A 500 -14.21 -5.53 -45.79
N ILE A 501 -13.50 -6.13 -44.82
CA ILE A 501 -12.17 -5.67 -44.38
C ILE A 501 -11.22 -6.85 -44.43
N VAL A 502 -10.09 -6.64 -45.11
CA VAL A 502 -8.98 -7.59 -45.16
C VAL A 502 -8.19 -7.51 -43.87
N VAL A 503 -8.12 -8.62 -43.14
CA VAL A 503 -7.37 -8.77 -41.89
C VAL A 503 -5.97 -9.29 -42.21
N ASP A 504 -4.95 -8.71 -41.57
CA ASP A 504 -3.53 -9.10 -41.71
C ASP A 504 -3.08 -9.23 -43.18
N GLY A 505 -3.54 -8.26 -43.99
CA GLY A 505 -3.16 -8.08 -45.39
C GLY A 505 -3.69 -9.13 -46.38
N SER A 506 -4.34 -10.20 -45.93
CA SER A 506 -4.70 -11.32 -46.81
C SER A 506 -5.94 -12.13 -46.42
N TYR A 507 -6.51 -11.96 -45.24
CA TYR A 507 -7.58 -12.82 -44.74
C TYR A 507 -8.94 -12.11 -44.73
N SER A 508 -10.01 -12.85 -45.06
CA SER A 508 -11.36 -12.54 -44.55
C SER A 508 -11.45 -12.94 -43.07
N VAL A 509 -12.41 -12.39 -42.32
CA VAL A 509 -12.57 -12.69 -40.88
C VAL A 509 -12.63 -14.20 -40.61
N GLY A 510 -13.44 -14.94 -41.37
CA GLY A 510 -13.57 -16.38 -41.19
C GLY A 510 -12.29 -17.16 -41.55
N SER A 511 -11.55 -16.73 -42.58
CA SER A 511 -10.26 -17.35 -42.91
C SER A 511 -9.17 -17.02 -41.89
N PHE A 512 -9.22 -15.83 -41.30
CA PHE A 512 -8.32 -15.39 -40.25
C PHE A 512 -8.52 -16.23 -38.98
N LEU A 513 -9.77 -16.44 -38.55
CA LEU A 513 -10.08 -17.32 -37.41
C LEU A 513 -9.55 -18.73 -37.60
N ARG A 514 -9.69 -19.32 -38.79
CA ARG A 514 -9.18 -20.69 -39.04
C ARG A 514 -7.65 -20.76 -39.08
N ALA A 515 -6.98 -19.68 -39.50
CA ALA A 515 -5.53 -19.62 -39.60
C ALA A 515 -4.86 -19.24 -38.27
N LYS A 516 -5.49 -18.33 -37.51
CA LYS A 516 -4.95 -17.72 -36.29
C LYS A 516 -6.02 -17.61 -35.19
N PRO A 517 -6.59 -18.74 -34.73
CA PRO A 517 -7.63 -18.69 -33.70
C PRO A 517 -7.09 -18.10 -32.39
N TYR A 518 -5.80 -18.32 -32.10
CA TYR A 518 -5.04 -17.74 -31.00
C TYR A 518 -4.94 -16.21 -31.03
N GLU A 519 -5.25 -15.52 -32.13
CA GLU A 519 -5.21 -14.05 -32.20
C GLU A 519 -6.63 -13.45 -32.19
N VAL A 520 -7.60 -14.17 -32.75
CA VAL A 520 -8.97 -13.67 -32.89
C VAL A 520 -9.65 -13.44 -31.55
N HIS A 521 -9.49 -14.35 -30.58
CA HIS A 521 -10.13 -14.19 -29.27
C HIS A 521 -9.77 -12.87 -28.60
N HIS A 522 -8.50 -12.47 -28.70
CA HIS A 522 -7.99 -11.26 -28.10
C HIS A 522 -8.56 -10.03 -28.80
N LYS A 523 -8.51 -10.00 -30.12
CA LYS A 523 -9.04 -8.88 -30.92
C LYS A 523 -10.54 -8.70 -30.77
N VAL A 524 -11.29 -9.80 -30.59
CA VAL A 524 -12.74 -9.76 -30.38
C VAL A 524 -13.09 -9.21 -29.01
N LYS A 525 -12.36 -9.60 -27.95
CA LYS A 525 -12.66 -9.14 -26.58
C LYS A 525 -12.13 -7.74 -26.27
N PHE A 526 -10.90 -7.45 -26.67
CA PHE A 526 -10.18 -6.23 -26.26
C PHE A 526 -10.01 -5.20 -27.39
N GLY A 527 -10.55 -5.50 -28.57
CA GLY A 527 -10.39 -4.67 -29.75
C GLY A 527 -9.01 -4.78 -30.41
N GLN A 528 -8.82 -3.98 -31.45
CA GLN A 528 -7.54 -3.80 -32.12
C GLN A 528 -7.10 -2.34 -31.95
N PRO A 529 -6.04 -2.06 -31.17
CA PRO A 529 -5.56 -0.70 -30.95
C PRO A 529 -4.85 -0.11 -32.17
N GLY A 530 -5.16 1.16 -32.48
CA GLY A 530 -4.68 1.91 -33.66
C GLY A 530 -5.28 1.44 -34.98
#